data_AF-A0A942S9G8-F1
#
_entry.id   AF-A0A942S9G8-F1
#
_cell.length_a   1.000
_cell.length_b   1.000
_cell.length_c   1.000
_cell.angle_alpha   90.00
_cell.angle_beta   90.00
_cell.angle_gamma   90.00
#
_symmetry.space_group_name_H-M   'P 1'
#
loop_
_entity.id
_entity.type
_entity.pdbx_description
1 polymer ?
#
loop_
_entity_poly.entity_id
_entity_poly.type
_entity_poly.pdbx_seq_one_letter_code
_entity_poly.pdbx_strand_id
1 'polypeptide(L)' 'MKIREIKVREHIESPRKTSKFRSKAIPKPQLVLTGHWLKEAGIESGNTVRIQVLQDRLVITS' A
#
# COMPACT_ATOMS: atom_id res chain seq x y z
N MET A 1 11.95 3.79 -16.99
CA MET A 1 10.98 4.26 -15.96
C MET A 1 9.93 3.18 -15.74
N LYS A 2 9.67 2.75 -14.50
CA LYS A 2 8.70 1.68 -14.19
C LYS A 2 7.49 2.31 -13.50
N ILE A 3 6.34 2.28 -14.17
CA ILE A 3 5.06 2.78 -13.66
C ILE A 3 4.22 1.57 -13.26
N ARG A 4 3.56 1.64 -12.10
CA ARG A 4 2.62 0.61 -11.63
C ARG A 4 1.33 1.27 -11.18
N GLU A 5 0.21 0.66 -11.51
CA GLU A 5 -1.11 1.05 -10.98
C GLU A 5 -1.49 0.10 -9.85
N ILE A 6 -1.86 0.65 -8.70
CA ILE A 6 -2.18 -0.13 -7.49
C ILE A 6 -3.47 0.42 -6.87
N LYS A 7 -4.38 -0.48 -6.50
CA LYS A 7 -5.60 -0.14 -5.77
C LYS A 7 -5.31 0.09 -4.29
N VAL A 8 -5.74 1.23 -3.77
CA VAL A 8 -5.66 1.59 -2.35
C VAL A 8 -6.66 0.73 -1.56
N ARG A 9 -6.19 0.17 -0.45
CA ARG A 9 -6.98 -0.66 0.46
C ARG A 9 -6.80 -0.15 1.89
N GLU A 10 -7.87 -0.21 2.67
CA GLU A 10 -7.77 0.02 4.11
C GLU A 10 -6.87 -1.02 4.75
N HIS A 11 -5.94 -0.55 5.57
CA HIS A 11 -5.10 -1.42 6.39
C HIS A 11 -5.87 -1.79 7.65
N ILE A 12 -6.39 -3.01 7.70
CA ILE A 12 -6.97 -3.59 8.91
C ILE A 12 -5.85 -4.38 9.59
N GLU A 13 -5.37 -3.87 10.72
CA GLU A 13 -4.38 -4.57 11.54
C GLU A 13 -5.05 -5.83 12.11
N SER A 14 -4.86 -6.96 11.44
CA SER A 14 -5.37 -8.23 11.93
C SER A 14 -4.51 -8.65 13.12
N PRO A 15 -5.11 -8.96 14.28
CA PRO A 15 -4.35 -9.46 15.41
C PRO A 15 -3.59 -10.69 14.93
N ARG A 16 -2.26 -10.71 15.10
CA ARG A 16 -1.40 -11.82 14.70
C ARG A 16 -1.88 -13.08 15.42
N LYS A 17 -2.82 -13.83 14.84
CA LYS A 17 -3.17 -15.15 15.31
C LYS A 17 -1.92 -16.00 15.13
N THR A 18 -1.38 -16.47 16.25
CA THR A 18 -0.34 -17.48 16.38
C THR A 18 -0.84 -18.81 15.79
N SER A 19 -1.10 -18.86 14.49
CA SER A 19 -1.47 -20.09 13.79
C SER A 19 -0.20 -20.79 13.33
N LYS A 20 0.13 -21.90 14.01
CA LYS A 20 1.32 -22.72 13.75
C LYS A 20 1.25 -23.52 12.43
N PHE A 21 0.15 -23.42 11.67
CA PHE A 21 -0.16 -24.32 10.55
C PHE A 21 -0.79 -23.65 9.31
N ARG A 22 -0.22 -22.54 8.82
CA ARG A 22 -0.43 -22.17 7.41
C ARG A 22 0.92 -21.92 6.77
N SER A 23 1.16 -22.61 5.65
CA SER A 23 2.16 -22.22 4.67
C SER A 23 2.06 -20.71 4.49
N LYS A 24 3.06 -19.98 4.98
CA LYS A 24 3.06 -18.52 4.90
C LYS A 24 3.17 -18.19 3.42
N ALA A 25 2.05 -17.85 2.78
CA ALA A 25 2.09 -17.12 1.52
C ALA A 25 3.05 -15.95 1.76
N ILE A 26 4.11 -15.85 0.96
CA ILE A 26 5.08 -14.77 1.08
C ILE A 26 4.25 -13.48 1.07
N PRO A 27 4.21 -12.73 2.17
CA PRO A 27 3.37 -11.55 2.23
C PRO A 27 3.83 -10.62 1.11
N LYS A 28 2.92 -10.30 0.19
CA LYS A 28 3.20 -9.30 -0.83
C LYS A 28 3.68 -8.04 -0.08
N PRO A 29 4.81 -7.43 -0.47
CA PRO A 29 5.28 -6.23 0.22
C PRO A 29 4.19 -5.16 0.20
N GLN A 30 3.87 -4.64 1.38
CA GLN A 30 2.85 -3.62 1.60
C GLN A 30 3.51 -2.36 2.14
N LEU A 31 3.13 -1.21 1.60
CA LEU A 31 3.47 0.11 2.14
C LEU A 31 2.20 0.68 2.78
N VAL A 32 2.23 0.88 4.09
CA VAL A 32 1.13 1.51 4.83
C VAL A 32 1.43 3.00 4.93
N LEU A 33 0.55 3.82 4.37
CA LEU A 33 0.61 5.28 4.48
C LEU A 33 -0.37 5.72 5.57
N THR A 34 0.05 6.65 6.41
CA THR A 34 -0.76 7.20 7.48
C THR A 34 -0.63 8.72 7.53
N GLY A 35 -1.69 9.42 7.91
CA GLY A 35 -1.69 10.86 8.17
C GLY A 35 -2.79 11.61 7.43
N HIS A 36 -3.07 12.84 7.88
CA HIS A 36 -4.11 13.71 7.33
C HIS A 36 -3.83 14.16 5.88
N TRP A 37 -2.55 14.25 5.50
CA TRP A 37 -2.10 14.62 4.16
C TRP A 37 -2.61 13.69 3.04
N LEU A 38 -3.02 12.45 3.37
CA LEU A 38 -3.62 11.54 2.39
C LEU A 38 -4.94 12.08 1.83
N LYS A 39 -5.76 12.74 2.68
CA LYS A 39 -6.99 13.39 2.24
C LYS A 39 -6.70 14.59 1.34
N GLU A 40 -5.70 15.38 1.71
CA GLU A 40 -5.23 16.53 0.91
C GLU A 40 -4.71 16.08 -0.46
N ALA A 41 -4.09 14.90 -0.53
CA ALA A 41 -3.62 14.28 -1.76
C ALA A 41 -4.71 13.52 -2.56
N GLY A 42 -5.96 13.51 -2.08
CA GLY A 42 -7.07 12.78 -2.72
C GLY A 42 -6.93 11.25 -2.69
N ILE A 43 -6.13 10.70 -1.77
CA ILE A 43 -5.87 9.27 -1.67
C ILE A 43 -6.86 8.67 -0.66
N GLU A 44 -7.89 8.01 -1.18
CA GLU A 44 -8.91 7.33 -0.39
C GLU A 44 -8.97 5.82 -0.70
N SER A 45 -9.60 5.06 0.20
CA SER A 45 -9.85 3.64 -0.02
C SER A 45 -10.68 3.44 -1.29
N GLY A 46 -10.27 2.49 -2.12
CA GLY A 46 -10.93 2.22 -3.40
C GLY A 46 -10.35 2.96 -4.59
N ASN A 47 -9.60 4.04 -4.38
CA ASN A 47 -8.90 4.76 -5.46
C ASN A 47 -7.80 3.89 -6.07
N THR A 48 -7.51 4.15 -7.35
CA THR A 48 -6.32 3.60 -8.00
C THR A 48 -5.28 4.69 -8.02
N VAL A 49 -4.10 4.40 -7.48
CA VAL A 49 -2.95 5.31 -7.52
C VAL A 49 -1.91 4.80 -8.51
N ARG A 50 -1.19 5.73 -9.13
CA ARG A 50 0.01 5.45 -9.90
C ARG A 50 1.23 5.61 -9.01
N ILE A 51 2.10 4.60 -9.04
CA ILE A 51 3.39 4.63 -8.39
C ILE A 51 4.47 4.68 -9.45
N GLN A 52 5.30 5.72 -9.38
CA GLN A 52 6.48 5.88 -10.20
C GLN A 52 7.73 5.67 -9.34
N VAL A 53 8.60 4.78 -9.82
CA VAL A 53 9.89 4.52 -9.17
C VAL A 53 10.95 5.38 -9.85
N LEU A 54 11.48 6.36 -9.11
CA LEU A 54 12.64 7.16 -9.48
C LEU A 54 13.88 6.65 -8.73
N GLN A 55 15.06 7.17 -9.06
CA GLN A 55 16.33 6.66 -8.52
C GLN A 55 16.46 6.87 -7.00
N ASP A 56 15.89 7.95 -6.46
CA ASP A 56 16.00 8.38 -5.06
C ASP A 56 14.66 8.36 -4.30
N ARG A 57 13.54 8.20 -5.01
CA ARG A 57 12.20 8.35 -4.41
C ARG A 57 11.12 7.52 -5.09
N LEU A 58 10.05 7.26 -4.35
CA LEU A 58 8.78 6.76 -4.87
C LEU A 58 7.80 7.93 -4.95
N VAL A 59 7.24 8.15 -6.13
CA VAL A 59 6.20 9.18 -6.34
C VAL A 59 4.86 8.48 -6.46
N ILE A 60 3.90 8.90 -5.64
CA ILE A 60 2.53 8.38 -5.61
C ILE A 60 1.62 9.50 -6.10
N THR A 61 0.85 9.23 -7.14
CA THR A 61 -0.12 10.16 -7.71
C THR A 61 -1.50 9.51 -7.76
N SER A 62 -2.54 10.25 -7.38
CA SER A 62 -3.94 9.82 -7.55
C SER A 62 -4.38 9.84 -9.01
#